data_AF-A0A366E3H5-F1
#
_entry.id   AF-A0A366E3H5-F1
#
_cell.length_a   1.000
_cell.length_b   1.000
_cell.length_c   1.000
_cell.angle_alpha   90.00
_cell.angle_beta   90.00
_cell.angle_gamma   90.00
#
_symmetry.space_group_name_H-M   'P 1'
#
loop_
_entity.id
_entity.type
_entity.pdbx_description
1 polymer ?
#
loop_
_entity_poly.entity_id
_entity_poly.type
_entity_poly.pdbx_seq_one_letter_code
_entity_poly.pdbx_strand_id
1 'polypeptide(L)'
;MTRVAVVGATGVVGRAAVRMLTRLGTDALRLGARDETRIDLAALPDATEWRRVDIDDPESLARFCAGTRLVLNCAGPSYLVKDRVARAALAAGSDYVDVSGDGPAHHLLAGSPLLGPERIAVLSAGMLPGLANVVPRLLADDLRGARLDVYAGGIEPFAAASAADLALSLDSSGDGEHWYGETLAAWSGGRRRRCALAVRENVEIAGFPGAVTAMPFLTADAERMARAAGLTDLHWYNVFVGTALRLTLTRLRGRVHAHAEALAGIAEEIRAAADLDLAGLDPFYLMAFTLTRPGRTDTAVVRTPSSFALTAAVAAHAVVAVLDGVVPPGLHFADDVLDPRGLLDAVRHLGALSVWQTHPHAHDEPMEAGIL
;
A
#
# COMPACT_ATOMS: atom_id res chain seq x y z
N MET A 1 -9.67 -15.45 -24.76
CA MET A 1 -9.85 -15.41 -23.28
C MET A 1 -8.87 -14.42 -22.71
N THR A 2 -9.35 -13.51 -21.87
CA THR A 2 -8.54 -12.47 -21.23
C THR A 2 -7.82 -13.07 -20.02
N ARG A 3 -6.50 -13.29 -20.11
CA ARG A 3 -5.71 -13.93 -19.03
C ARG A 3 -5.02 -12.88 -18.16
N VAL A 4 -5.23 -12.93 -16.85
CA VAL A 4 -4.55 -12.09 -15.86
C VAL A 4 -3.42 -12.89 -15.21
N ALA A 5 -2.20 -12.36 -15.25
CA ALA A 5 -1.05 -12.94 -14.56
C ALA A 5 -0.89 -12.31 -13.18
N VAL A 6 -0.59 -13.10 -12.14
CA VAL A 6 -0.31 -12.60 -10.79
C VAL A 6 1.09 -13.04 -10.38
N VAL A 7 2.02 -12.10 -10.26
CA VAL A 7 3.39 -12.36 -9.76
C VAL A 7 3.37 -12.28 -8.24
N GLY A 8 4.03 -13.22 -7.55
CA GLY A 8 3.98 -13.32 -6.09
C GLY A 8 2.71 -14.00 -5.58
N ALA A 9 2.13 -14.90 -6.37
CA ALA A 9 0.85 -15.55 -6.09
C ALA A 9 0.82 -16.39 -4.79
N THR A 10 1.99 -16.82 -4.29
CA THR A 10 2.11 -17.54 -3.01
C THR A 10 2.33 -16.63 -1.81
N GLY A 11 2.46 -15.30 -2.00
CA GLY A 11 2.53 -14.31 -0.92
C GLY A 11 1.16 -14.07 -0.26
N VAL A 12 1.13 -13.40 0.90
CA VAL A 12 -0.12 -13.11 1.62
C VAL A 12 -1.07 -12.25 0.77
N VAL A 13 -0.56 -11.16 0.19
CA VAL A 13 -1.31 -10.28 -0.74
C VAL A 13 -1.68 -11.04 -2.01
N GLY A 14 -0.74 -11.73 -2.65
CA GLY A 14 -0.98 -12.47 -3.89
C GLY A 14 -2.09 -13.51 -3.77
N ARG A 15 -2.10 -14.32 -2.71
CA ARG A 15 -3.18 -15.30 -2.46
C ARG A 15 -4.53 -14.63 -2.24
N ALA A 16 -4.57 -13.53 -1.49
CA ALA A 16 -5.79 -12.77 -1.28
C ALA A 16 -6.31 -12.15 -2.59
N ALA A 17 -5.42 -11.61 -3.42
CA ALA A 17 -5.75 -11.02 -4.71
C ALA A 17 -6.30 -12.07 -5.68
N VAL A 18 -5.68 -13.26 -5.78
CA VAL A 18 -6.17 -14.37 -6.59
C VAL A 18 -7.60 -14.74 -6.20
N ARG A 19 -7.87 -14.94 -4.91
CA ARG A 19 -9.23 -15.24 -4.41
C ARG A 19 -10.24 -14.13 -4.75
N MET A 20 -9.84 -12.87 -4.59
CA MET A 20 -10.71 -11.72 -4.87
C MET A 20 -10.98 -11.55 -6.37
N LEU A 21 -9.97 -11.74 -7.22
CA LEU A 21 -10.12 -11.73 -8.69
C LEU A 21 -11.07 -12.83 -9.16
N THR A 22 -10.95 -14.05 -8.62
CA THR A 22 -11.91 -15.13 -8.89
C THR A 22 -13.32 -14.76 -8.45
N ARG A 23 -13.51 -14.17 -7.26
CA ARG A 23 -14.82 -13.69 -6.81
C ARG A 23 -15.42 -12.59 -7.69
N LEU A 24 -14.57 -11.81 -8.37
CA LEU A 24 -14.98 -10.78 -9.33
C LEU A 24 -15.16 -11.33 -10.76
N GLY A 25 -15.10 -12.65 -10.96
CA GLY A 25 -15.34 -13.29 -12.26
C GLY A 25 -14.12 -13.36 -13.18
N THR A 26 -12.90 -13.20 -12.65
CA THR A 26 -11.68 -13.45 -13.44
C THR A 26 -11.38 -14.95 -13.47
N ASP A 27 -11.83 -15.61 -14.54
CA ASP A 27 -11.78 -17.08 -14.65
C ASP A 27 -10.47 -17.64 -15.24
N ALA A 28 -9.64 -16.80 -15.86
CA ALA A 28 -8.38 -17.22 -16.50
C ALA A 28 -7.17 -16.55 -15.83
N LEU A 29 -6.65 -17.18 -14.79
CA LEU A 29 -5.49 -16.70 -14.03
C LEU A 29 -4.20 -17.43 -14.41
N ARG A 30 -3.06 -16.72 -14.38
CA ARG A 30 -1.72 -17.32 -14.42
C ARG A 30 -0.98 -16.96 -13.15
N LEU A 31 -0.72 -17.94 -12.31
CA LEU A 31 -0.13 -17.76 -10.98
C LEU A 31 1.38 -17.90 -11.05
N GLY A 32 2.09 -16.83 -10.73
CA GLY A 32 3.53 -16.74 -10.75
C GLY A 32 4.12 -16.89 -9.36
N ALA A 33 4.88 -17.97 -9.15
CA ALA A 33 5.70 -18.17 -7.97
C ALA A 33 6.91 -19.04 -8.29
N ARG A 34 7.94 -19.01 -7.44
CA ARG A 34 9.12 -19.89 -7.59
C ARG A 34 8.79 -21.37 -7.33
N ASP A 35 7.82 -21.62 -6.46
CA ASP A 35 7.40 -22.94 -6.01
C ASP A 35 5.86 -23.04 -6.07
N GLU A 36 5.36 -24.14 -6.62
CA GLU A 36 3.93 -24.44 -6.77
C GLU A 36 3.27 -24.95 -5.49
N THR A 37 4.04 -25.47 -4.53
CA THR A 37 3.53 -26.26 -3.37
C THR A 37 2.54 -25.51 -2.48
N ARG A 38 2.47 -24.18 -2.59
CA ARG A 38 1.57 -23.31 -1.82
C ARG A 38 0.34 -22.86 -2.60
N ILE A 39 0.10 -23.44 -3.78
CA ILE A 39 -1.00 -23.11 -4.68
C ILE A 39 -1.91 -24.34 -4.79
N ASP A 40 -3.13 -24.20 -4.31
CA ASP A 40 -4.18 -25.18 -4.53
C ASP A 40 -4.95 -24.81 -5.80
N LEU A 41 -4.51 -25.34 -6.94
CA LEU A 41 -5.16 -25.10 -8.23
C LEU A 41 -6.57 -25.72 -8.30
N ALA A 42 -6.85 -26.77 -7.52
CA ALA A 42 -8.15 -27.45 -7.54
C ALA A 42 -9.26 -26.59 -6.91
N ALA A 43 -8.90 -25.62 -6.08
CA ALA A 43 -9.83 -24.66 -5.49
C ALA A 43 -10.07 -23.41 -6.37
N LEU A 44 -9.53 -23.37 -7.60
CA LEU A 44 -9.57 -22.22 -8.50
C LEU A 44 -10.29 -22.58 -9.82
N PRO A 45 -10.71 -21.58 -10.62
CA PRO A 45 -11.34 -21.83 -11.91
C PRO A 45 -10.47 -22.66 -12.86
N ASP A 46 -11.09 -23.52 -13.67
CA ASP A 46 -10.42 -24.50 -14.54
C ASP A 46 -9.37 -23.90 -15.49
N ALA A 47 -9.54 -22.65 -15.92
CA ALA A 47 -8.59 -21.97 -16.82
C ALA A 47 -7.38 -21.35 -16.10
N THR A 48 -7.29 -21.53 -14.78
CA THR A 48 -6.18 -21.10 -13.94
C THR A 48 -4.99 -22.04 -14.09
N GLU A 49 -3.82 -21.47 -14.34
CA GLU A 49 -2.56 -22.23 -14.43
C GLU A 49 -1.53 -21.65 -13.44
N TRP A 50 -0.64 -22.51 -12.94
CA TRP A 50 0.60 -22.04 -12.33
C TRP A 50 1.72 -22.02 -13.38
N ARG A 51 2.61 -21.03 -13.27
CA ARG A 51 3.90 -21.03 -13.97
C ARG A 51 5.00 -20.58 -13.02
N ARG A 52 6.11 -21.30 -13.06
CA ARG A 52 7.32 -20.86 -12.38
C ARG A 52 7.75 -19.50 -12.92
N VAL A 53 7.97 -18.55 -12.02
CA VAL A 53 8.57 -17.25 -12.34
C VAL A 53 9.62 -16.90 -11.30
N ASP A 54 10.77 -16.44 -11.77
CA ASP A 54 11.79 -15.81 -10.96
C ASP A 54 11.92 -14.36 -11.42
N ILE A 55 11.71 -13.42 -10.50
CA ILE A 55 11.70 -11.98 -10.80
C ILE A 55 13.10 -11.42 -11.09
N ASP A 56 14.14 -12.16 -10.73
CA ASP A 56 15.53 -11.79 -10.99
C ASP A 56 16.06 -12.44 -12.28
N ASP A 57 15.27 -13.29 -12.94
CA ASP A 57 15.55 -13.84 -14.27
C ASP A 57 14.65 -13.16 -15.33
N PRO A 58 15.21 -12.25 -16.17
CA PRO A 58 14.46 -11.57 -17.22
C PRO A 58 13.78 -12.51 -18.22
N GLU A 59 14.39 -13.67 -18.52
CA GLU A 59 13.81 -14.63 -19.47
C GLU A 59 12.62 -15.37 -18.83
N SER A 60 12.72 -15.68 -17.54
CA SER A 60 11.60 -16.21 -16.75
C SER A 60 10.41 -15.25 -16.74
N LEU A 61 10.65 -13.97 -16.45
CA LEU A 61 9.63 -12.93 -16.49
C LEU A 61 9.01 -12.79 -17.88
N ALA A 62 9.82 -12.76 -18.94
CA ALA A 62 9.32 -12.65 -20.31
C ALA A 62 8.38 -13.81 -20.68
N ARG A 63 8.79 -15.06 -20.40
CA ARG A 63 7.94 -16.25 -20.63
C ARG A 63 6.66 -16.22 -19.80
N PHE A 64 6.74 -15.70 -18.58
CA PHE A 64 5.59 -15.58 -17.69
C PHE A 64 4.57 -14.55 -18.20
N CYS A 65 5.04 -13.40 -18.68
CA CYS A 65 4.19 -12.31 -19.19
C CYS A 65 3.62 -12.58 -20.59
N ALA A 66 4.30 -13.41 -21.40
CA ALA A 66 3.88 -13.68 -22.78
C ALA A 66 2.42 -14.18 -22.87
N GLY A 67 1.61 -13.48 -23.67
CA GLY A 67 0.22 -13.85 -23.96
C GLY A 67 -0.78 -13.56 -22.83
N THR A 68 -0.42 -12.74 -21.84
CA THR A 68 -1.36 -12.26 -20.82
C THR A 68 -1.89 -10.87 -21.21
N ARG A 69 -3.14 -10.58 -20.82
CA ARG A 69 -3.75 -9.26 -21.03
C ARG A 69 -3.15 -8.23 -20.07
N LEU A 70 -2.95 -8.65 -18.83
CA LEU A 70 -2.57 -7.80 -17.71
C LEU A 70 -1.70 -8.61 -16.74
N VAL A 71 -0.71 -7.97 -16.14
CA VAL A 71 0.12 -8.52 -15.07
C VAL A 71 -0.11 -7.72 -13.78
N LEU A 72 -0.62 -8.37 -12.74
CA LEU A 72 -0.68 -7.87 -11.38
C LEU A 72 0.59 -8.29 -10.62
N ASN A 73 1.37 -7.31 -10.17
CA ASN A 73 2.55 -7.51 -9.34
C ASN A 73 2.19 -7.43 -7.86
N CYS A 74 2.30 -8.58 -7.16
CA CYS A 74 2.21 -8.68 -5.70
C CYS A 74 3.54 -9.17 -5.10
N ALA A 75 4.64 -9.14 -5.86
CA ALA A 75 5.95 -9.56 -5.38
C ALA A 75 6.59 -8.49 -4.50
N GLY A 76 7.38 -8.93 -3.52
CA GLY A 76 8.20 -8.06 -2.71
C GLY A 76 9.48 -8.74 -2.24
N PRO A 77 10.36 -8.01 -1.55
CA PRO A 77 10.20 -6.61 -1.14
C PRO A 77 10.24 -5.63 -2.33
N SER A 78 9.30 -4.70 -2.35
CA SER A 78 9.12 -3.68 -3.40
C SER A 78 10.39 -2.89 -3.73
N TYR A 79 11.20 -2.59 -2.72
CA TYR A 79 12.50 -1.88 -2.84
C TYR A 79 13.50 -2.61 -3.75
N LEU A 80 13.41 -3.95 -3.80
CA LEU A 80 14.26 -4.76 -4.64
C LEU A 80 13.62 -5.00 -6.00
N VAL A 81 12.29 -5.15 -6.08
CA VAL A 81 11.56 -5.44 -7.32
C VAL A 81 11.66 -4.28 -8.33
N LYS A 82 11.46 -3.04 -7.86
CA LYS A 82 11.44 -1.82 -8.69
C LYS A 82 10.58 -1.98 -9.95
N ASP A 83 11.11 -1.70 -11.14
CA ASP A 83 10.40 -1.72 -12.42
C ASP A 83 10.56 -3.04 -13.20
N ARG A 84 11.25 -4.07 -12.67
CA ARG A 84 11.59 -5.30 -13.42
C ARG A 84 10.35 -5.99 -14.00
N VAL A 85 9.33 -6.19 -13.16
CA VAL A 85 8.09 -6.86 -13.57
C VAL A 85 7.30 -5.98 -14.55
N ALA A 86 7.25 -4.67 -14.31
CA ALA A 86 6.60 -3.71 -15.20
C ALA A 86 7.20 -3.74 -16.61
N ARG A 87 8.54 -3.69 -16.73
CA ARG A 87 9.23 -3.76 -18.02
C ARG A 87 8.90 -5.05 -18.78
N ALA A 88 8.93 -6.20 -18.09
CA ALA A 88 8.62 -7.48 -18.71
C ALA A 88 7.16 -7.56 -19.18
N ALA A 89 6.22 -7.09 -18.36
CA ALA A 89 4.80 -7.05 -18.71
C ALA A 89 4.55 -6.16 -19.94
N LEU A 90 5.05 -4.91 -19.89
CA LEU A 90 4.88 -3.94 -20.96
C LEU A 90 5.55 -4.38 -22.27
N ALA A 91 6.77 -4.96 -22.19
CA ALA A 91 7.47 -5.52 -23.35
C ALA A 91 6.73 -6.72 -23.98
N ALA A 92 6.02 -7.52 -23.17
CA ALA A 92 5.15 -8.59 -23.66
C ALA A 92 3.82 -8.07 -24.22
N GLY A 93 3.56 -6.76 -24.16
CA GLY A 93 2.34 -6.12 -24.62
C GLY A 93 1.18 -6.18 -23.63
N SER A 94 1.43 -6.53 -22.38
CA SER A 94 0.42 -6.57 -21.31
C SER A 94 0.30 -5.22 -20.60
N ASP A 95 -0.90 -4.92 -20.09
CA ASP A 95 -1.06 -3.86 -19.09
C ASP A 95 -0.48 -4.32 -17.74
N TYR A 96 -0.29 -3.36 -16.83
CA TYR A 96 0.41 -3.59 -15.58
C TYR A 96 -0.33 -2.95 -14.39
N VAL A 97 -0.42 -3.70 -13.29
CA VAL A 97 -0.89 -3.19 -12.00
C VAL A 97 0.13 -3.62 -10.94
N ASP A 98 0.54 -2.70 -10.06
CA ASP A 98 1.41 -2.99 -8.92
C ASP A 98 0.72 -2.57 -7.62
N VAL A 99 0.70 -3.48 -6.64
CA VAL A 99 0.18 -3.18 -5.28
C VAL A 99 1.05 -2.18 -4.53
N SER A 100 2.30 -2.04 -4.95
CA SER A 100 3.32 -1.12 -4.49
C SER A 100 3.84 -0.33 -5.70
N GLY A 101 5.15 -0.09 -5.82
CA GLY A 101 5.71 0.62 -6.97
C GLY A 101 5.58 2.13 -6.86
N ASP A 102 5.86 2.68 -5.67
CA ASP A 102 5.87 4.13 -5.38
C ASP A 102 6.87 4.91 -6.29
N GLY A 103 7.24 6.14 -5.90
CA GLY A 103 8.11 7.05 -6.64
C GLY A 103 9.25 6.42 -7.48
N PRO A 104 10.05 5.46 -6.97
CA PRO A 104 11.12 4.84 -7.76
C PRO A 104 10.66 4.06 -8.99
N ALA A 105 9.59 3.25 -8.91
CA ALA A 105 9.11 2.49 -10.06
C ALA A 105 8.46 3.43 -11.09
N HIS A 106 7.68 4.42 -10.61
CA HIS A 106 7.13 5.46 -11.48
C HIS A 106 8.24 6.20 -12.23
N HIS A 107 9.31 6.62 -11.55
CA HIS A 107 10.44 7.31 -12.17
C HIS A 107 11.11 6.48 -13.27
N LEU A 108 11.37 5.20 -13.00
CA LEU A 108 12.03 4.31 -13.96
C LEU A 108 11.17 4.00 -15.20
N LEU A 109 9.84 4.11 -15.06
CA LEU A 109 8.88 3.90 -16.14
C LEU A 109 8.51 5.20 -16.87
N ALA A 110 8.65 6.36 -16.24
CA ALA A 110 8.33 7.65 -16.85
C ALA A 110 9.14 7.87 -18.14
N GLY A 111 8.44 8.14 -19.25
CA GLY A 111 9.07 8.32 -20.57
C GLY A 111 9.62 7.03 -21.20
N SER A 112 9.37 5.86 -20.61
CA SER A 112 9.76 4.58 -21.19
C SER A 112 9.00 4.31 -22.49
N PRO A 113 9.68 3.91 -23.58
CA PRO A 113 9.02 3.54 -24.84
C PRO A 113 8.18 2.27 -24.73
N LEU A 114 8.34 1.50 -23.64
CA LEU A 114 7.51 0.32 -23.35
C LEU A 114 6.07 0.69 -22.99
N LEU A 115 5.85 1.90 -22.47
CA LEU A 115 4.52 2.50 -22.33
C LEU A 115 4.09 3.08 -23.67
N GLY A 116 3.76 2.18 -24.61
CA GLY A 116 3.17 2.57 -25.88
C GLY A 116 1.83 3.31 -25.71
N PRO A 117 1.27 3.90 -26.78
CA PRO A 117 0.12 4.80 -26.72
C PRO A 117 -1.16 4.16 -26.16
N GLU A 118 -1.25 2.83 -26.15
CA GLU A 118 -2.41 2.07 -25.69
C GLU A 118 -2.14 1.24 -24.42
N ARG A 119 -0.97 1.40 -23.78
CA ARG A 119 -0.61 0.61 -22.60
C ARG A 119 -0.95 1.33 -21.31
N ILE A 120 -1.41 0.57 -20.33
CA ILE A 120 -1.78 1.07 -19.01
C ILE A 120 -0.83 0.47 -17.97
N ALA A 121 -0.26 1.32 -17.13
CA ALA A 121 0.43 0.91 -15.90
C ALA A 121 -0.16 1.67 -14.71
N VAL A 122 -0.70 0.95 -13.74
CA VAL A 122 -1.22 1.50 -12.48
C VAL A 122 -0.32 1.06 -11.34
N LEU A 123 0.28 2.03 -10.67
CA LEU A 123 1.15 1.81 -9.52
C LEU A 123 0.41 2.16 -8.22
N SER A 124 0.95 1.72 -7.09
CA SER A 124 0.44 2.05 -5.76
C SER A 124 -1.00 1.60 -5.52
N ALA A 125 -1.42 0.47 -6.11
CA ALA A 125 -2.75 -0.10 -5.97
C ALA A 125 -2.89 -0.92 -4.66
N GLY A 126 -2.49 -0.33 -3.53
CA GLY A 126 -2.54 -0.95 -2.22
C GLY A 126 -3.39 -0.18 -1.22
N MET A 127 -3.33 -0.58 0.05
CA MET A 127 -3.93 0.22 1.12
C MET A 127 -3.10 1.48 1.38
N LEU A 128 -1.78 1.31 1.46
CA LEU A 128 -0.78 2.35 1.71
C LEU A 128 0.47 2.06 0.87
N PRO A 129 0.75 2.82 -0.21
CA PRO A 129 -0.09 3.85 -0.83
C PRO A 129 -1.34 3.29 -1.53
N GLY A 130 -2.27 4.18 -1.93
CA GLY A 130 -3.49 3.83 -2.69
C GLY A 130 -4.76 4.27 -1.97
N LEU A 131 -5.46 3.34 -1.32
CA LEU A 131 -6.73 3.64 -0.62
C LEU A 131 -6.61 4.83 0.33
N ALA A 132 -5.53 4.91 1.11
CA ALA A 132 -5.37 5.98 2.08
C ALA A 132 -5.34 7.39 1.45
N ASN A 133 -4.85 7.53 0.23
CA ASN A 133 -4.77 8.82 -0.46
C ASN A 133 -6.10 9.26 -1.08
N VAL A 134 -7.05 8.34 -1.27
CA VAL A 134 -8.40 8.70 -1.72
C VAL A 134 -9.35 9.06 -0.57
N VAL A 135 -9.05 8.62 0.66
CA VAL A 135 -9.91 8.88 1.85
C VAL A 135 -10.19 10.37 2.08
N PRO A 136 -9.23 11.30 1.98
CA PRO A 136 -9.51 12.73 2.16
C PRO A 136 -10.58 13.25 1.18
N ARG A 137 -10.60 12.76 -0.07
CA ARG A 137 -11.61 13.15 -1.08
C ARG A 137 -13.01 12.60 -0.75
N LEU A 138 -13.11 11.60 0.11
CA LEU A 138 -14.40 11.10 0.63
C LEU A 138 -14.95 11.97 1.77
N LEU A 139 -14.09 12.75 2.44
CA LEU A 139 -14.48 13.70 3.49
C LEU A 139 -14.88 15.07 2.91
N ALA A 140 -14.24 15.49 1.82
CA ALA A 140 -14.52 16.76 1.16
C ALA A 140 -14.12 16.75 -0.31
N ASP A 141 -14.93 17.40 -1.17
CA ASP A 141 -14.63 17.56 -2.59
C ASP A 141 -13.49 18.57 -2.83
N ASP A 142 -13.39 19.62 -2.00
CA ASP A 142 -12.31 20.61 -2.05
C ASP A 142 -11.44 20.53 -0.78
N LEU A 143 -10.17 20.19 -1.01
CA LEU A 143 -9.15 20.06 0.02
C LEU A 143 -8.21 21.28 0.05
N ARG A 144 -8.37 22.25 -0.85
CA ARG A 144 -7.47 23.41 -0.94
C ARG A 144 -7.49 24.20 0.36
N GLY A 145 -6.30 24.50 0.87
CA GLY A 145 -6.14 25.27 2.09
C GLY A 145 -6.38 24.47 3.38
N ALA A 146 -6.84 23.21 3.29
CA ALA A 146 -7.13 22.38 4.46
C ALA A 146 -5.84 21.86 5.13
N ARG A 147 -5.99 21.45 6.38
CA ARG A 147 -5.00 20.66 7.11
C ARG A 147 -5.50 19.23 7.26
N LEU A 148 -4.61 18.26 7.09
CA LEU A 148 -4.91 16.84 7.28
C LEU A 148 -3.95 16.24 8.31
N ASP A 149 -4.48 15.66 9.38
CA ASP A 149 -3.72 14.81 10.30
C ASP A 149 -4.12 13.34 10.06
N VAL A 150 -3.13 12.46 9.86
CA VAL A 150 -3.33 11.03 9.57
C VAL A 150 -2.58 10.19 10.58
N TYR A 151 -3.27 9.23 11.18
CA TYR A 151 -2.70 8.25 12.09
C TYR A 151 -2.93 6.86 11.51
N ALA A 152 -1.87 6.19 11.07
CA ALA A 152 -1.94 4.89 10.42
C ALA A 152 -1.08 3.87 11.17
N GLY A 153 -1.66 2.75 11.56
CA GLY A 153 -0.93 1.71 12.27
C GLY A 153 -1.82 0.58 12.72
N GLY A 154 -1.22 -0.42 13.33
CA GLY A 154 -1.94 -1.62 13.72
C GLY A 154 -1.04 -2.64 14.35
N ILE A 155 -1.63 -3.81 14.57
CA ILE A 155 -0.96 -4.98 15.09
C ILE A 155 -1.44 -6.17 14.29
N GLU A 156 -0.56 -6.78 13.50
CA GLU A 156 -0.89 -7.97 12.72
C GLU A 156 0.38 -8.75 12.38
N PRO A 157 0.28 -10.05 12.04
CA PRO A 157 1.43 -10.84 11.63
C PRO A 157 2.07 -10.29 10.36
N PHE A 158 3.38 -10.09 10.36
CA PHE A 158 4.08 -9.61 9.16
C PHE A 158 4.32 -10.72 8.14
N ALA A 159 4.01 -10.44 6.88
CA ALA A 159 4.56 -11.20 5.77
C ALA A 159 6.08 -10.93 5.65
N ALA A 160 6.87 -11.95 5.29
CA ALA A 160 8.33 -11.82 5.15
C ALA A 160 8.75 -10.69 4.20
N ALA A 161 8.07 -10.55 3.05
CA ALA A 161 8.35 -9.48 2.10
C ALA A 161 8.09 -8.08 2.72
N SER A 162 7.03 -7.94 3.50
CA SER A 162 6.65 -6.66 4.14
C SER A 162 7.58 -6.31 5.30
N ALA A 163 8.07 -7.29 6.05
CA ALA A 163 9.11 -7.06 7.05
C ALA A 163 10.44 -6.63 6.40
N ALA A 164 10.79 -7.23 5.25
CA ALA A 164 11.94 -6.81 4.47
C ALA A 164 11.78 -5.40 3.88
N ASP A 165 10.58 -5.06 3.37
CA ASP A 165 10.26 -3.68 2.94
C ASP A 165 10.40 -2.68 4.09
N LEU A 166 9.86 -3.02 5.27
CA LEU A 166 9.98 -2.19 6.46
C LEU A 166 11.45 -2.00 6.87
N ALA A 167 12.26 -3.06 6.85
CA ALA A 167 13.70 -2.97 7.11
C ALA A 167 14.39 -2.02 6.13
N LEU A 168 14.19 -2.20 4.82
CA LEU A 168 14.80 -1.35 3.80
C LEU A 168 14.34 0.11 3.90
N SER A 169 13.12 0.35 4.38
CA SER A 169 12.59 1.70 4.61
C SER A 169 13.29 2.47 5.74
N LEU A 170 13.92 1.79 6.70
CA LEU A 170 14.53 2.44 7.88
C LEU A 170 15.66 3.40 7.52
N ASP A 171 16.43 3.06 6.50
CA ASP A 171 17.62 3.79 6.04
C ASP A 171 17.37 4.55 4.73
N SER A 172 16.11 4.59 4.27
CA SER A 172 15.69 5.20 2.99
C SER A 172 15.60 6.73 3.01
N SER A 173 16.04 7.40 4.06
CA SER A 173 16.00 8.86 4.17
C SER A 173 16.99 9.48 3.16
N GLY A 174 16.47 10.11 2.10
CA GLY A 174 17.30 10.69 1.05
C GLY A 174 16.75 12.01 0.49
N ASP A 175 17.68 12.87 0.07
CA ASP A 175 17.46 14.12 -0.67
C ASP A 175 17.29 13.87 -2.17
N GLY A 176 17.26 12.60 -2.60
CA GLY A 176 17.04 12.24 -3.99
C GLY A 176 15.64 12.61 -4.46
N GLU A 177 15.50 12.84 -5.76
CA GLU A 177 14.21 13.14 -6.41
C GLU A 177 13.16 12.03 -6.18
N HIS A 178 13.57 10.82 -5.80
CA HIS A 178 12.72 9.64 -5.65
C HIS A 178 13.07 8.90 -4.35
N TRP A 179 12.26 9.10 -3.32
CA TRP A 179 12.41 8.59 -1.96
C TRP A 179 11.06 8.00 -1.54
N TYR A 180 11.05 7.19 -0.47
CA TYR A 180 9.83 6.55 0.03
C TYR A 180 9.20 7.30 1.20
N GLY A 181 10.04 7.84 2.08
CA GLY A 181 9.57 8.53 3.27
C GLY A 181 10.72 9.04 4.16
N GLU A 182 10.37 9.91 5.11
CA GLU A 182 11.31 10.69 5.91
C GLU A 182 10.68 10.85 7.30
N THR A 183 11.41 10.33 8.28
CA THR A 183 11.01 10.40 9.70
C THR A 183 11.00 11.84 10.18
N LEU A 184 10.05 12.21 11.03
CA LEU A 184 9.90 13.55 11.63
C LEU A 184 9.59 14.66 10.62
N ALA A 185 9.47 14.36 9.33
CA ALA A 185 9.07 15.31 8.32
C ALA A 185 7.55 15.49 8.28
N ALA A 186 7.11 16.63 7.74
CA ALA A 186 5.72 16.95 7.48
C ALA A 186 5.59 17.84 6.24
N TRP A 187 4.41 17.88 5.65
CA TRP A 187 4.06 18.93 4.70
C TRP A 187 3.51 20.10 5.49
N SER A 188 4.13 21.27 5.39
CA SER A 188 3.65 22.46 6.10
C SER A 188 3.91 23.75 5.32
N GLY A 189 2.85 24.55 5.21
CA GLY A 189 2.82 25.75 4.39
C GLY A 189 3.09 25.45 2.92
N GLY A 190 2.52 24.37 2.39
CA GLY A 190 2.65 24.01 0.97
C GLY A 190 4.02 23.45 0.54
N ARG A 191 4.83 22.97 1.49
CA ARG A 191 6.12 22.33 1.19
C ARG A 191 6.53 21.32 2.25
N ARG A 192 7.37 20.36 1.87
CA ARG A 192 8.04 19.46 2.82
C ARG A 192 8.93 20.24 3.80
N ARG A 193 8.80 19.91 5.08
CA ARG A 193 9.60 20.41 6.19
C ARG A 193 10.18 19.24 6.97
N ARG A 194 11.50 19.22 7.12
CA ARG A 194 12.23 18.20 7.89
C ARG A 194 12.20 18.52 9.38
N CYS A 195 12.19 17.49 10.21
CA CYS A 195 12.16 17.63 11.67
C CYS A 195 11.06 18.60 12.15
N ALA A 196 9.92 18.61 11.44
CA ALA A 196 8.82 19.51 11.69
C ALA A 196 7.88 19.01 12.79
N LEU A 197 7.90 17.69 13.05
CA LEU A 197 7.07 17.04 14.06
C LEU A 197 7.94 16.23 15.02
N ALA A 198 7.46 16.08 16.25
CA ALA A 198 8.08 15.24 17.26
C ALA A 198 7.30 13.93 17.45
N VAL A 199 8.01 12.89 17.88
CA VAL A 199 7.38 11.65 18.35
C VAL A 199 6.50 11.96 19.56
N ARG A 200 5.31 11.36 19.59
CA ARG A 200 4.39 11.43 20.72
C ARG A 200 4.27 10.06 21.34
N GLU A 201 4.73 9.90 22.57
CA GLU A 201 4.65 8.64 23.31
C GLU A 201 3.50 8.71 24.32
N ASN A 202 2.88 7.56 24.60
CA ASN A 202 1.80 7.43 25.58
C ASN A 202 0.62 8.39 25.34
N VAL A 203 0.18 8.49 24.08
CA VAL A 203 -0.97 9.31 23.68
C VAL A 203 -2.15 8.43 23.30
N GLU A 204 -3.36 8.85 23.66
CA GLU A 204 -4.58 8.21 23.17
C GLU A 204 -4.99 8.86 21.85
N ILE A 205 -5.27 8.00 20.87
CA ILE A 205 -5.71 8.42 19.54
C ILE A 205 -7.02 7.71 19.27
N ALA A 206 -8.06 8.48 19.01
CA ALA A 206 -9.39 7.94 18.85
C ALA A 206 -9.43 6.89 17.71
N GLY A 207 -10.04 5.75 18.00
CA GLY A 207 -10.01 4.55 17.15
C GLY A 207 -8.94 3.51 17.54
N PHE A 208 -7.80 3.92 18.08
CA PHE A 208 -6.77 3.00 18.55
C PHE A 208 -7.08 2.47 19.96
N PRO A 209 -6.75 1.21 20.27
CA PRO A 209 -6.93 0.67 21.60
C PRO A 209 -5.84 1.18 22.55
N GLY A 210 -6.25 1.95 23.56
CA GLY A 210 -5.37 2.44 24.62
C GLY A 210 -4.34 3.47 24.16
N ALA A 211 -3.32 3.66 24.99
CA ALA A 211 -2.23 4.58 24.71
C ALA A 211 -1.25 3.97 23.69
N VAL A 212 -0.84 4.79 22.73
CA VAL A 212 0.03 4.40 21.60
C VAL A 212 1.21 5.36 21.46
N THR A 213 2.17 4.97 20.63
CA THR A 213 3.25 5.87 20.18
C THR A 213 3.02 6.30 18.73
N ALA A 214 2.87 7.60 18.50
CA ALA A 214 2.76 8.18 17.18
C ALA A 214 4.13 8.71 16.70
N MET A 215 4.66 8.07 15.66
CA MET A 215 5.93 8.43 15.04
C MET A 215 5.67 9.16 13.72
N PRO A 216 6.01 10.46 13.59
CA PRO A 216 5.81 11.17 12.35
C PRO A 216 6.67 10.59 11.23
N PHE A 217 6.05 10.34 10.08
CA PHE A 217 6.70 9.82 8.89
C PHE A 217 5.95 10.31 7.66
N LEU A 218 6.53 11.27 6.94
CA LEU A 218 5.96 11.75 5.69
C LEU A 218 6.46 10.85 4.56
N THR A 219 5.54 10.22 3.83
CA THR A 219 5.84 9.44 2.63
C THR A 219 5.77 10.30 1.37
N ALA A 220 6.43 9.85 0.31
CA ALA A 220 6.45 10.56 -0.97
C ALA A 220 5.07 10.60 -1.65
N ASP A 221 4.28 9.53 -1.52
CA ASP A 221 2.91 9.48 -2.03
C ASP A 221 1.99 10.45 -1.28
N ALA A 222 2.13 10.57 0.04
CA ALA A 222 1.35 11.51 0.83
C ALA A 222 1.74 12.97 0.54
N GLU A 223 3.03 13.25 0.27
CA GLU A 223 3.47 14.55 -0.25
C GLU A 223 2.84 14.84 -1.62
N ARG A 224 2.85 13.87 -2.55
CA ARG A 224 2.23 14.01 -3.88
C ARG A 224 0.75 14.35 -3.75
N MET A 225 0.02 13.59 -2.91
CA MET A 225 -1.39 13.82 -2.63
C MET A 225 -1.62 15.22 -2.04
N ALA A 226 -0.85 15.63 -1.03
CA ALA A 226 -0.98 16.95 -0.42
C ALA A 226 -0.76 18.09 -1.42
N ARG A 227 0.25 17.95 -2.28
CA ARG A 227 0.56 18.91 -3.34
C ARG A 227 -0.55 18.99 -4.38
N ALA A 228 -1.03 17.85 -4.88
CA ALA A 228 -2.07 17.78 -5.90
C ALA A 228 -3.43 18.28 -5.38
N ALA A 229 -3.75 17.99 -4.11
CA ALA A 229 -4.98 18.43 -3.45
C ALA A 229 -4.94 19.90 -3.00
N GLY A 230 -3.75 20.51 -2.93
CA GLY A 230 -3.57 21.88 -2.44
C GLY A 230 -3.71 22.01 -0.93
N LEU A 231 -3.35 20.98 -0.16
CA LEU A 231 -3.34 21.03 1.31
C LEU A 231 -2.31 22.08 1.79
N THR A 232 -2.67 22.82 2.85
CA THR A 232 -1.71 23.71 3.53
C THR A 232 -0.74 22.90 4.37
N ASP A 233 -1.28 21.95 5.15
CA ASP A 233 -0.52 21.12 6.08
C ASP A 233 -0.99 19.66 5.98
N LEU A 234 -0.04 18.74 6.00
CA LEU A 234 -0.28 17.31 6.17
C LEU A 234 0.71 16.76 7.21
N HIS A 235 0.16 16.18 8.28
CA HIS A 235 0.89 15.50 9.31
C HIS A 235 0.54 14.02 9.30
N TRP A 236 1.53 13.18 9.02
CA TRP A 236 1.33 11.74 8.95
C TRP A 236 2.11 11.06 10.07
N TYR A 237 1.44 10.18 10.80
CA TYR A 237 1.98 9.43 11.91
C TYR A 237 1.81 7.93 11.69
N ASN A 238 2.92 7.20 11.74
CA ASN A 238 2.91 5.75 11.95
C ASN A 238 2.62 5.48 13.43
N VAL A 239 1.59 4.70 13.71
CA VAL A 239 1.16 4.39 15.09
C VAL A 239 1.67 3.01 15.49
N PHE A 240 2.40 2.96 16.60
CA PHE A 240 2.85 1.74 17.24
C PHE A 240 2.01 1.47 18.49
N VAL A 241 1.26 0.38 18.46
CA VAL A 241 0.46 -0.11 19.60
C VAL A 241 1.35 -0.85 20.59
N GLY A 242 2.24 -1.70 20.08
CA GLY A 242 3.22 -2.45 20.86
C GLY A 242 4.57 -1.73 21.01
N THR A 243 5.43 -2.31 21.84
CA THR A 243 6.76 -1.74 22.16
C THR A 243 7.89 -2.48 21.46
N ALA A 244 7.78 -3.80 21.31
CA ALA A 244 8.87 -4.65 20.83
C ALA A 244 9.27 -4.33 19.40
N LEU A 245 8.29 -4.17 18.50
CA LEU A 245 8.53 -3.82 17.10
C LEU A 245 9.23 -2.46 17.01
N ARG A 246 8.71 -1.43 17.69
CA ARG A 246 9.29 -0.08 17.67
C ARG A 246 10.74 -0.06 18.17
N LEU A 247 11.04 -0.73 19.28
CA LEU A 247 12.40 -0.81 19.82
C LEU A 247 13.33 -1.56 18.86
N THR A 248 12.85 -2.64 18.24
CA THR A 248 13.58 -3.40 17.22
C THR A 248 13.91 -2.52 16.01
N LEU A 249 12.92 -1.82 15.45
CA LEU A 249 13.14 -0.89 14.34
C LEU A 249 14.16 0.19 14.72
N THR A 250 14.03 0.78 15.91
CA THR A 250 14.98 1.81 16.40
C THR A 250 16.41 1.28 16.49
N ARG A 251 16.60 0.04 16.95
CA ARG A 251 17.90 -0.63 17.03
C ARG A 251 18.49 -0.90 15.65
N LEU A 252 17.65 -1.25 14.67
CA LEU A 252 18.06 -1.62 13.32
C LEU A 252 18.43 -0.42 12.43
N ARG A 253 18.01 0.80 12.79
CA ARG A 253 18.36 2.02 12.03
C ARG A 253 19.87 2.17 11.89
N GLY A 254 20.31 2.45 10.66
CA GLY A 254 21.71 2.57 10.25
C GLY A 254 22.45 1.24 10.15
N ARG A 255 21.76 0.10 10.25
CA ARG A 255 22.34 -1.25 10.29
C ARG A 255 21.71 -2.19 9.26
N VAL A 256 20.87 -1.69 8.36
CA VAL A 256 20.20 -2.53 7.36
C VAL A 256 21.11 -2.69 6.15
N HIS A 257 21.52 -3.92 5.88
CA HIS A 257 22.29 -4.26 4.69
C HIS A 257 21.39 -4.92 3.64
N ALA A 258 21.47 -4.45 2.40
CA ALA A 258 20.60 -4.90 1.31
C ALA A 258 20.95 -6.28 0.71
N HIS A 259 21.91 -7.02 1.29
CA HIS A 259 22.22 -8.38 0.83
C HIS A 259 21.18 -9.38 1.35
N ALA A 260 20.80 -10.34 0.50
CA ALA A 260 19.62 -11.19 0.72
C ALA A 260 19.64 -11.94 2.07
N GLU A 261 20.79 -12.50 2.47
CA GLU A 261 20.90 -13.28 3.71
C GLU A 261 20.73 -12.43 4.98
N ALA A 262 21.36 -11.24 5.07
CA ALA A 262 21.13 -10.36 6.22
C ALA A 262 19.72 -9.82 6.23
N LEU A 263 19.17 -9.48 5.06
CA LEU A 263 17.80 -8.98 4.97
C LEU A 263 16.79 -10.03 5.44
N ALA A 264 17.01 -11.31 5.14
CA ALA A 264 16.18 -12.40 5.65
C ALA A 264 16.25 -12.51 7.18
N GLY A 265 17.45 -12.42 7.77
CA GLY A 265 17.62 -12.41 9.23
C GLY A 265 16.96 -11.22 9.91
N ILE A 266 17.13 -10.01 9.36
CA ILE A 266 16.51 -8.77 9.85
C ILE A 266 14.98 -8.84 9.72
N ALA A 267 14.47 -9.35 8.60
CA ALA A 267 13.04 -9.52 8.39
C ALA A 267 12.44 -10.47 9.44
N GLU A 268 13.15 -11.56 9.79
CA GLU A 268 12.70 -12.47 10.83
C GLU A 268 12.75 -11.85 12.23
N GLU A 269 13.76 -11.03 12.52
CA GLU A 269 13.84 -10.25 13.76
C GLU A 269 12.65 -9.30 13.92
N ILE A 270 12.29 -8.58 12.84
CA ILE A 270 11.12 -7.69 12.79
C ILE A 270 9.83 -8.49 13.01
N ARG A 271 9.69 -9.64 12.35
CA ARG A 271 8.51 -10.51 12.49
C ARG A 271 8.36 -11.02 13.91
N ALA A 272 9.42 -11.53 14.51
CA ALA A 272 9.41 -12.01 15.89
C ALA A 272 9.03 -10.89 16.89
N ALA A 273 9.50 -9.67 16.66
CA ALA A 273 9.12 -8.52 17.48
C ALA A 273 7.64 -8.13 17.31
N ALA A 274 7.12 -8.16 16.09
CA ALA A 274 5.70 -7.92 15.82
C ALA A 274 4.80 -9.02 16.40
N ASP A 275 5.22 -10.29 16.32
CA ASP A 275 4.49 -11.43 16.91
C ASP A 275 4.46 -11.35 18.44
N LEU A 276 5.53 -10.84 19.06
CA LEU A 276 5.57 -10.58 20.50
C LEU A 276 4.57 -9.50 20.91
N ASP A 277 4.51 -8.40 20.16
CA ASP A 277 3.53 -7.34 20.41
C ASP A 277 2.09 -7.85 20.19
N LEU A 278 1.87 -8.71 19.19
CA LEU A 278 0.56 -9.28 18.85
C LEU A 278 0.04 -10.30 19.87
N ALA A 279 0.90 -10.88 20.70
CA ALA A 279 0.54 -11.98 21.58
C ALA A 279 -0.66 -11.64 22.49
N GLY A 280 -1.76 -12.39 22.32
CA GLY A 280 -2.99 -12.20 23.10
C GLY A 280 -3.93 -11.11 22.58
N LEU A 281 -3.68 -10.55 21.40
CA LEU A 281 -4.51 -9.54 20.75
C LEU A 281 -5.04 -10.03 19.40
N ASP A 282 -6.23 -9.58 19.03
CA ASP A 282 -6.77 -9.80 17.68
C ASP A 282 -6.09 -8.86 16.68
N PRO A 283 -5.66 -9.36 15.51
CA PRO A 283 -5.03 -8.53 14.49
C PRO A 283 -5.96 -7.42 13.98
N PHE A 284 -5.41 -6.23 13.81
CA PHE A 284 -6.09 -5.13 13.12
C PHE A 284 -5.09 -4.14 12.52
N TYR A 285 -5.56 -3.42 11.50
CA TYR A 285 -4.93 -2.21 11.00
C TYR A 285 -5.97 -1.08 10.98
N LEU A 286 -5.55 0.12 11.38
CA LEU A 286 -6.41 1.28 11.49
C LEU A 286 -5.75 2.51 10.88
N MET A 287 -6.54 3.31 10.17
CA MET A 287 -6.18 4.64 9.71
C MET A 287 -7.26 5.63 10.16
N ALA A 288 -6.87 6.66 10.91
CA ALA A 288 -7.72 7.78 11.28
C ALA A 288 -7.25 9.03 10.54
N PHE A 289 -8.18 9.71 9.86
CA PHE A 289 -7.94 10.91 9.08
C PHE A 289 -8.75 12.04 9.67
N THR A 290 -8.12 13.13 10.08
CA THR A 290 -8.81 14.34 10.56
C THR A 290 -8.52 15.48 9.59
N LEU A 291 -9.54 15.89 8.86
CA LEU A 291 -9.48 16.99 7.90
C LEU A 291 -10.06 18.26 8.53
N THR A 292 -9.22 19.27 8.71
CA THR A 292 -9.60 20.56 9.29
C THR A 292 -9.68 21.63 8.19
N ARG A 293 -10.84 22.26 8.08
CA ARG A 293 -11.17 23.37 7.17
C ARG A 293 -11.73 24.54 7.99
N PRO A 294 -11.76 25.77 7.44
CA PRO A 294 -12.34 26.91 8.16
C PRO A 294 -13.76 26.61 8.66
N GLY A 295 -13.96 26.58 9.98
CA GLY A 295 -15.26 26.36 10.59
C GLY A 295 -15.74 24.89 10.64
N ARG A 296 -14.94 23.91 10.17
CA ARG A 296 -15.37 22.51 10.10
C ARG A 296 -14.22 21.52 10.18
N THR A 297 -14.39 20.49 11.00
CA THR A 297 -13.50 19.35 11.07
C THR A 297 -14.27 18.07 10.75
N ASP A 298 -13.73 17.22 9.89
CA ASP A 298 -14.34 15.92 9.58
C ASP A 298 -13.30 14.82 9.81
N THR A 299 -13.71 13.76 10.48
CA THR A 299 -12.86 12.61 10.77
C THR A 299 -13.35 11.38 10.03
N ALA A 300 -12.47 10.64 9.35
CA ALA A 300 -12.75 9.30 8.86
C ALA A 300 -11.92 8.27 9.63
N VAL A 301 -12.55 7.14 9.97
CA VAL A 301 -11.87 5.97 10.55
C VAL A 301 -12.05 4.79 9.62
N VAL A 302 -10.92 4.20 9.21
CA VAL A 302 -10.81 3.02 8.36
C VAL A 302 -10.20 1.91 9.21
N ARG A 303 -10.91 0.81 9.43
CA ARG A 303 -10.38 -0.37 10.14
C ARG A 303 -10.51 -1.62 9.30
N THR A 304 -9.48 -2.45 9.32
CA THR A 304 -9.46 -3.77 8.69
C THR A 304 -8.83 -4.80 9.62
N PRO A 305 -9.24 -6.08 9.57
CA PRO A 305 -8.52 -7.15 10.25
C PRO A 305 -7.18 -7.50 9.60
N SER A 306 -6.91 -7.05 8.36
CA SER A 306 -5.63 -7.29 7.69
C SER A 306 -5.30 -6.25 6.63
N SER A 307 -4.17 -5.56 6.79
CA SER A 307 -3.60 -4.66 5.79
C SER A 307 -3.35 -5.34 4.44
N PHE A 308 -2.98 -6.63 4.47
CA PHE A 308 -2.72 -7.41 3.26
C PHE A 308 -3.99 -7.72 2.48
N ALA A 309 -5.08 -8.05 3.17
CA ALA A 309 -6.37 -8.28 2.52
C ALA A 309 -6.91 -6.98 1.92
N LEU A 310 -6.76 -5.85 2.62
CA LEU A 310 -7.18 -4.54 2.10
C LEU A 310 -6.35 -4.12 0.89
N THR A 311 -5.03 -4.31 0.93
CA THR A 311 -4.14 -4.11 -0.23
C THR A 311 -4.56 -4.97 -1.42
N ALA A 312 -4.84 -6.27 -1.19
CA ALA A 312 -5.30 -7.16 -2.26
C ALA A 312 -6.66 -6.76 -2.86
N ALA A 313 -7.56 -6.19 -2.06
CA ALA A 313 -8.86 -5.73 -2.53
C ALA A 313 -8.75 -4.50 -3.43
N VAL A 314 -7.89 -3.54 -3.06
CA VAL A 314 -7.56 -2.38 -3.91
C VAL A 314 -6.95 -2.86 -5.23
N ALA A 315 -6.00 -3.77 -5.16
CA ALA A 315 -5.35 -4.34 -6.34
C ALA A 315 -6.33 -5.06 -7.28
N ALA A 316 -7.22 -5.87 -6.73
CA ALA A 316 -8.24 -6.57 -7.51
C ALA A 316 -9.22 -5.59 -8.18
N HIS A 317 -9.63 -4.53 -7.47
CA HIS A 317 -10.45 -3.47 -8.05
C HIS A 317 -9.71 -2.72 -9.17
N ALA A 318 -8.43 -2.39 -8.98
CA ALA A 318 -7.61 -1.75 -10.01
C ALA A 318 -7.49 -2.62 -11.28
N VAL A 319 -7.29 -3.93 -11.13
CA VAL A 319 -7.27 -4.87 -12.26
C VAL A 319 -8.60 -4.82 -13.02
N VAL A 320 -9.74 -4.90 -12.33
CA VAL A 320 -11.06 -4.84 -12.97
C VAL A 320 -11.26 -3.50 -13.69
N ALA A 321 -10.90 -2.37 -13.05
CA ALA A 321 -11.02 -1.05 -13.66
C ALA A 321 -10.19 -0.91 -14.96
N VAL A 322 -9.00 -1.52 -15.02
CA VAL A 322 -8.18 -1.56 -16.25
C VAL A 322 -8.81 -2.46 -17.31
N LEU A 323 -9.32 -3.64 -16.92
CA LEU A 323 -9.95 -4.57 -17.86
C LEU A 323 -11.26 -4.04 -18.45
N ASP A 324 -12.03 -3.29 -17.66
CA ASP A 324 -13.29 -2.66 -18.06
C ASP A 324 -13.09 -1.38 -18.87
N GLY A 325 -11.83 -0.93 -19.06
CA GLY A 325 -11.50 0.26 -19.84
C GLY A 325 -11.83 1.58 -19.15
N VAL A 326 -11.97 1.57 -17.82
CA VAL A 326 -12.20 2.78 -17.01
C VAL A 326 -10.92 3.61 -16.88
N VAL A 327 -9.76 2.94 -16.79
CA VAL A 327 -8.45 3.60 -16.68
C VAL A 327 -7.91 3.95 -18.07
N PRO A 328 -7.53 5.22 -18.34
CA PRO A 328 -6.97 5.60 -19.63
C PRO A 328 -5.54 5.06 -19.83
N PRO A 329 -5.06 4.89 -21.08
CA PRO A 329 -3.66 4.61 -21.36
C PRO A 329 -2.69 5.59 -20.68
N GLY A 330 -1.53 5.09 -20.26
CA GLY A 330 -0.51 5.86 -19.58
C GLY A 330 0.01 5.22 -18.29
N LEU A 331 0.88 5.97 -17.61
CA LEU A 331 1.43 5.65 -16.30
C LEU A 331 0.68 6.43 -15.24
N HIS A 332 0.10 5.72 -14.27
CA HIS A 332 -0.79 6.30 -13.27
C HIS A 332 -0.45 5.78 -11.87
N PHE A 333 -0.75 6.58 -10.86
CA PHE A 333 -0.95 6.07 -9.51
C PHE A 333 -2.43 5.75 -9.30
N ALA A 334 -2.72 4.69 -8.53
CA ALA A 334 -4.08 4.22 -8.29
C ALA A 334 -4.98 5.30 -7.67
N ASP A 335 -4.45 6.15 -6.80
CA ASP A 335 -5.15 7.26 -6.15
C ASP A 335 -5.49 8.44 -7.09
N ASP A 336 -4.92 8.46 -8.30
CA ASP A 336 -5.22 9.46 -9.33
C ASP A 336 -6.30 9.00 -10.32
N VAL A 337 -6.45 7.69 -10.54
CA VAL A 337 -7.32 7.14 -11.60
C VAL A 337 -8.50 6.31 -11.10
N LEU A 338 -8.47 5.81 -9.87
CA LEU A 338 -9.60 5.07 -9.30
C LEU A 338 -10.59 6.04 -8.65
N ASP A 339 -11.88 5.87 -8.93
CA ASP A 339 -12.94 6.65 -8.30
C ASP A 339 -12.96 6.39 -6.78
N PRO A 340 -12.86 7.42 -5.91
CA PRO A 340 -12.80 7.22 -4.48
C PRO A 340 -13.98 6.44 -3.89
N ARG A 341 -15.21 6.70 -4.37
CA ARG A 341 -16.42 6.04 -3.85
C ARG A 341 -16.51 4.60 -4.35
N GLY A 342 -16.29 4.38 -5.64
CA GLY A 342 -16.22 3.06 -6.25
C GLY A 342 -15.16 2.17 -5.60
N LEU A 343 -13.98 2.73 -5.30
CA LEU A 343 -12.93 2.00 -4.58
C LEU A 343 -13.36 1.62 -3.16
N LEU A 344 -13.95 2.55 -2.39
CA LEU A 344 -14.45 2.25 -1.04
C LEU A 344 -15.52 1.15 -1.08
N ASP A 345 -16.48 1.24 -2.00
CA ASP A 345 -17.56 0.26 -2.14
C ASP A 345 -17.00 -1.12 -2.54
N ALA A 346 -16.01 -1.16 -3.44
CA ALA A 346 -15.37 -2.39 -3.87
C ALA A 346 -14.64 -3.10 -2.71
N VAL A 347 -13.83 -2.38 -1.92
CA VAL A 347 -13.11 -3.00 -0.79
C VAL A 347 -14.04 -3.48 0.32
N ARG A 348 -15.19 -2.80 0.52
CA ARG A 348 -16.25 -3.25 1.42
C ARG A 348 -16.95 -4.50 0.88
N HIS A 349 -17.31 -4.52 -0.39
CA HIS A 349 -17.94 -5.67 -1.03
C HIS A 349 -17.07 -6.94 -1.00
N LEU A 350 -15.75 -6.76 -1.14
CA LEU A 350 -14.78 -7.86 -1.03
C LEU A 350 -14.56 -8.33 0.42
N GLY A 351 -15.14 -7.64 1.42
CA GLY A 351 -15.03 -7.97 2.84
C GLY A 351 -13.66 -7.66 3.43
N ALA A 352 -12.89 -6.78 2.78
CA ALA A 352 -11.55 -6.41 3.21
C ALA A 352 -11.52 -5.21 4.16
N LEU A 353 -12.64 -4.50 4.29
CA LEU A 353 -12.82 -3.36 5.17
C LEU A 353 -13.92 -3.65 6.18
N SER A 354 -13.60 -3.65 7.48
CA SER A 354 -14.57 -3.93 8.54
C SER A 354 -15.25 -2.67 9.06
N VAL A 355 -14.55 -1.54 9.14
CA VAL A 355 -15.11 -0.26 9.58
C VAL A 355 -14.78 0.84 8.58
N TRP A 356 -15.83 1.56 8.18
CA TRP A 356 -15.76 2.88 7.57
C TRP A 356 -16.75 3.78 8.31
N GLN A 357 -16.24 4.78 9.02
CA GLN A 357 -17.05 5.72 9.78
C GLN A 357 -16.55 7.14 9.52
N THR A 358 -17.49 8.08 9.43
CA THR A 358 -17.20 9.50 9.26
C THR A 358 -17.93 10.31 10.33
N HIS A 359 -17.23 11.21 11.01
CA HIS A 359 -17.77 12.04 12.07
C HIS A 359 -17.48 13.52 11.78
N PRO A 360 -18.50 14.37 11.61
CA PRO A 360 -18.34 15.81 11.53
C PRO A 360 -18.26 16.41 12.95
N HIS A 361 -17.34 17.34 13.16
CA HIS A 361 -17.17 18.08 14.41
C HIS A 361 -17.14 19.60 14.13
N ALA A 362 -17.75 20.38 15.01
CA ALA A 362 -17.47 21.81 15.10
C ALA A 362 -16.06 22.01 15.69
N HIS A 363 -15.43 23.14 15.39
CA HIS A 363 -13.99 23.42 15.52
C HIS A 363 -13.32 23.13 16.88
N ASP A 364 -14.09 22.87 17.94
CA ASP A 364 -13.64 22.91 19.33
C ASP A 364 -13.77 21.59 20.11
N GLU A 365 -14.29 20.51 19.49
CA GLU A 365 -14.37 19.21 20.17
C GLU A 365 -13.52 18.16 19.43
N PRO A 366 -12.35 17.75 19.96
CA PRO A 366 -11.68 16.56 19.48
C PRO A 366 -12.62 15.35 19.67
N MET A 367 -12.52 14.36 18.80
CA MET A 367 -13.23 13.09 18.96
C MET A 367 -12.87 12.51 20.34
N GLU A 368 -13.80 12.55 21.29
CA GLU A 368 -13.56 12.06 22.65
C GLU A 368 -13.26 10.56 22.60
N ALA A 369 -12.24 10.14 23.36
CA ALA A 369 -11.91 8.74 23.53
C ALA A 369 -13.13 7.99 24.11
N GLY A 370 -13.67 7.01 23.37
CA GLY A 370 -14.77 6.17 23.85
C GLY A 370 -16.08 6.26 23.06
N ILE A 371 -16.18 7.11 22.03
CA ILE A 371 -17.33 7.08 21.10
C ILE A 371 -16.97 6.18 19.90
N LEU A 372 -17.01 4.86 20.09
CA LEU A 372 -17.02 3.86 19.01
C LEU A 372 -17.90 2.67 19.36
#